data_AF-A0A8B8EBG5-F1
#
_entry.id   AF-A0A8B8EBG5-F1
#
_cell.length_a   1.000
_cell.length_b   1.000
_cell.length_c   1.000
_cell.angle_alpha   90.00
_cell.angle_beta   90.00
_cell.angle_gamma   90.00
#
_symmetry.space_group_name_H-M   'P 1'
#
loop_
_entity.id
_entity.type
_entity.pdbx_description
1 polymer ?
#
loop_
_entity_poly.entity_id
_entity_poly.type
_entity_poly.pdbx_seq_one_letter_code
_entity_poly.pdbx_strand_id
1 'polypeptide(L)'
;MSRRNLTKKTTPVDVPKEISHVDSKMGKRKRKRTLSSSSLSSSCSALSNSSASNDTTFSKAADPEVDLTEEVAYSVKEVEAPMYIPSDKDKASVNLIAEIQKNRLLLNIGGKKFETSAPTLKNEPEGLLAEMISKDSDVAPYKAEGLTTYLLDRSPRFFDFVLDYLRDPLNFVKILPSNKQVLRQLHVEATYYRLTGLVEILEQQGRSSIWEK
;
A
#
# COMPACT_ATOMS: atom_id res chain seq x y z
N MET A 1 39.34 53.62 -24.01
CA MET A 1 38.86 53.84 -25.39
C MET A 1 38.50 52.50 -26.02
N SER A 2 37.54 52.47 -26.97
CA SER A 2 37.13 51.39 -27.92
C SER A 2 37.38 49.91 -27.55
N ARG A 3 36.36 49.05 -27.32
CA ARG A 3 35.29 48.55 -28.24
C ARG A 3 35.79 47.83 -29.52
N ARG A 4 35.44 46.54 -29.68
CA ARG A 4 34.33 46.07 -30.56
C ARG A 4 34.10 44.54 -30.48
N ASN A 5 32.84 44.13 -30.57
CA ASN A 5 32.38 42.73 -30.71
C ASN A 5 32.17 42.36 -32.18
N LEU A 6 32.15 41.07 -32.51
CA LEU A 6 31.43 40.56 -33.70
C LEU A 6 30.64 39.28 -33.36
N THR A 7 29.32 39.42 -33.26
CA THR A 7 28.33 38.33 -33.31
C THR A 7 27.79 38.23 -34.73
N LYS A 8 27.78 37.03 -35.34
CA LYS A 8 27.05 36.82 -36.61
C LYS A 8 25.59 36.48 -36.33
N LYS A 9 24.69 37.15 -37.03
CA LYS A 9 23.23 37.06 -36.91
C LYS A 9 22.65 37.06 -38.33
N THR A 10 21.91 36.03 -38.69
CA THR A 10 21.15 35.95 -39.95
C THR A 10 19.76 35.39 -39.64
N THR A 11 18.74 36.11 -40.09
CA THR A 11 17.33 35.90 -39.77
C THR A 11 16.53 35.55 -41.06
N PRO A 12 15.20 35.67 -41.18
CA PRO A 12 14.39 34.61 -41.78
C PRO A 12 13.87 34.97 -43.19
N VAL A 13 13.03 34.11 -43.77
CA VAL A 13 12.34 34.37 -45.04
C VAL A 13 10.81 34.21 -44.87
N ASP A 14 10.09 35.22 -45.38
CA ASP A 14 8.62 35.39 -45.40
C ASP A 14 7.95 34.61 -46.57
N VAL A 15 6.79 33.93 -46.40
CA VAL A 15 5.36 34.39 -46.52
C VAL A 15 4.99 34.81 -47.97
N PRO A 16 3.98 34.20 -48.64
CA PRO A 16 2.53 34.51 -48.48
C PRO A 16 1.54 33.33 -48.73
N LYS A 17 0.19 33.44 -48.76
CA LYS A 17 -0.89 34.12 -47.98
C LYS A 17 -2.23 33.86 -48.72
N GLU A 18 -3.33 33.59 -47.97
CA GLU A 18 -4.77 33.64 -48.36
C GLU A 18 -5.25 32.67 -49.52
N ILE A 19 -6.54 32.40 -49.85
CA ILE A 19 -7.88 32.90 -49.45
C ILE A 19 -9.07 31.87 -49.59
N SER A 20 -10.17 32.07 -48.84
CA SER A 20 -11.63 31.70 -48.98
C SER A 20 -12.22 30.30 -49.35
N HIS A 21 -13.11 29.81 -48.45
CA HIS A 21 -14.53 29.35 -48.60
C HIS A 21 -15.11 28.81 -49.95
N VAL A 22 -15.81 27.65 -49.90
CA VAL A 22 -17.22 27.43 -50.36
C VAL A 22 -17.88 26.27 -49.55
N ASP A 23 -19.17 26.38 -49.21
CA ASP A 23 -20.02 25.39 -48.49
C ASP A 23 -20.61 24.25 -49.35
N SER A 24 -20.93 23.09 -48.74
CA SER A 24 -22.33 22.57 -48.61
C SER A 24 -22.50 21.04 -48.42
N LYS A 25 -23.23 20.62 -47.36
CA LYS A 25 -24.13 19.43 -47.25
C LYS A 25 -23.52 18.01 -47.42
N MET A 26 -24.03 16.91 -46.83
CA MET A 26 -25.05 16.63 -45.81
C MET A 26 -24.87 15.17 -45.33
N GLY A 27 -24.88 14.86 -44.02
CA GLY A 27 -24.75 13.46 -43.57
C GLY A 27 -25.04 13.24 -42.08
N LYS A 28 -26.24 12.72 -41.74
CA LYS A 28 -26.74 12.62 -40.35
C LYS A 28 -26.09 11.47 -39.56
N ARG A 29 -25.65 11.73 -38.31
CA ARG A 29 -25.85 10.81 -37.17
C ARG A 29 -25.65 11.50 -35.82
N LYS A 30 -26.74 11.70 -35.07
CA LYS A 30 -26.77 12.35 -33.75
C LYS A 30 -27.16 11.30 -32.70
N ARG A 31 -26.25 10.94 -31.79
CA ARG A 31 -26.60 10.18 -30.59
C ARG A 31 -26.61 11.10 -29.37
N LYS A 32 -27.79 11.19 -28.74
CA LYS A 32 -28.13 12.14 -27.69
C LYS A 32 -27.73 11.53 -26.34
N ARG A 33 -27.10 12.32 -25.47
CA ARG A 33 -26.88 11.93 -24.07
C ARG A 33 -28.20 12.11 -23.31
N THR A 34 -28.59 11.13 -22.50
CA THR A 34 -29.64 11.25 -21.50
C THR A 34 -29.16 10.59 -20.22
N LEU A 35 -29.20 11.32 -19.12
CA LEU A 35 -29.02 10.78 -17.77
C LEU A 35 -30.34 10.11 -17.35
N SER A 36 -30.26 8.90 -16.81
CA SER A 36 -31.38 8.26 -16.10
C SER A 36 -30.81 7.39 -14.99
N SER A 37 -31.12 7.75 -13.75
CA SER A 37 -30.91 6.94 -12.56
C SER A 37 -31.76 5.67 -12.63
N SER A 38 -31.17 4.51 -12.35
CA SER A 38 -31.92 3.26 -12.19
C SER A 38 -31.31 2.41 -11.06
N SER A 39 -31.98 2.44 -9.92
CA SER A 39 -31.80 1.52 -8.81
C SER A 39 -32.46 0.17 -9.12
N LEU A 40 -31.67 -0.92 -9.18
CA LEU A 40 -32.13 -2.32 -9.15
C LEU A 40 -31.02 -3.13 -8.45
N SER A 41 -31.20 -3.58 -7.20
CA SER A 41 -31.88 -4.82 -6.82
C SER A 41 -31.18 -6.08 -7.37
N SER A 42 -30.22 -6.59 -6.62
CA SER A 42 -29.57 -7.88 -6.90
C SER A 42 -30.43 -9.04 -6.38
N SER A 43 -31.18 -9.68 -7.27
CA SER A 43 -31.81 -10.97 -7.01
C SER A 43 -30.82 -12.11 -7.27
N CYS A 44 -30.46 -12.85 -6.22
CA CYS A 44 -29.63 -14.05 -6.33
C CYS A 44 -30.50 -15.26 -6.70
N SER A 45 -30.14 -15.96 -7.77
CA SER A 45 -30.82 -17.18 -8.22
C SER A 45 -30.45 -18.40 -7.38
N ALA A 46 -31.46 -19.13 -6.90
CA ALA A 46 -31.28 -20.39 -6.22
C ALA A 46 -31.06 -21.55 -7.21
N LEU A 47 -30.08 -22.41 -6.92
CA LEU A 47 -29.98 -23.76 -7.47
C LEU A 47 -29.70 -24.74 -6.32
N SER A 48 -30.08 -26.00 -6.53
CA SER A 48 -30.60 -26.87 -5.49
C SER A 48 -29.69 -28.05 -5.09
N ASN A 49 -29.90 -28.47 -3.85
CA ASN A 49 -29.72 -29.82 -3.28
C ASN A 49 -28.35 -30.52 -3.44
N SER A 50 -27.72 -30.77 -2.29
CA SER A 50 -27.12 -32.07 -2.00
C SER A 50 -27.52 -32.54 -0.60
N SER A 51 -27.76 -33.83 -0.47
CA SER A 51 -28.31 -34.47 0.74
C SER A 51 -27.19 -34.86 1.70
N ALA A 52 -27.34 -34.55 2.99
CA ALA A 52 -26.56 -35.18 4.06
C ALA A 52 -27.45 -35.35 5.30
N SER A 53 -27.78 -36.61 5.60
CA SER A 53 -28.65 -37.00 6.70
C SER A 53 -27.85 -37.03 8.00
N ASN A 54 -27.93 -35.96 8.79
CA ASN A 54 -27.32 -35.90 10.11
C ASN A 54 -28.44 -35.86 11.16
N ASP A 55 -28.85 -37.05 11.61
CA ASP A 55 -29.77 -37.18 12.75
C ASP A 55 -29.04 -36.81 14.04
N THR A 56 -29.22 -35.55 14.45
CA THR A 56 -28.97 -35.12 15.82
C THR A 56 -30.27 -34.60 16.40
N THR A 57 -31.10 -35.54 16.84
CA THR A 57 -32.24 -35.30 17.72
C THR A 57 -31.77 -34.63 19.02
N PHE A 58 -31.65 -33.30 19.02
CA PHE A 58 -31.43 -32.52 20.23
C PHE A 58 -32.76 -32.42 20.96
N SER A 59 -32.87 -33.15 22.07
CA SER A 59 -34.04 -33.08 22.95
C SER A 59 -34.16 -31.65 23.47
N LYS A 60 -35.16 -30.89 23.00
CA LYS A 60 -35.46 -29.59 23.56
C LYS A 60 -36.04 -29.81 24.97
N ALA A 61 -35.16 -29.86 25.96
CA ALA A 61 -35.53 -29.64 27.35
C ALA A 61 -36.29 -28.30 27.42
N ALA A 62 -37.37 -28.25 28.21
CA ALA A 62 -38.14 -27.03 28.35
C ALA A 62 -37.21 -25.90 28.78
N ASP A 63 -37.22 -24.80 28.02
CA ASP A 63 -36.47 -23.60 28.39
C ASP A 63 -36.96 -23.20 29.79
N PRO A 64 -36.08 -23.01 30.79
CA PRO A 64 -36.52 -22.57 32.10
C PRO A 64 -37.20 -21.21 31.95
N GLU A 65 -38.42 -21.10 32.47
CA GLU A 65 -39.19 -19.85 32.45
C GLU A 65 -38.50 -18.85 33.38
N VAL A 66 -37.55 -18.10 32.83
CA VAL A 66 -36.87 -17.01 33.53
C VAL A 66 -37.87 -15.88 33.67
N ASP A 67 -38.36 -15.70 34.90
CA ASP A 67 -39.21 -14.58 35.27
C ASP A 67 -38.46 -13.25 35.04
N LEU A 68 -38.87 -12.52 34.01
CA LEU A 68 -38.23 -11.26 33.57
C LEU A 68 -38.77 -10.03 34.34
N THR A 69 -39.44 -10.21 35.48
CA THR A 69 -40.10 -9.11 36.21
C THR A 69 -39.23 -8.37 37.23
N GLU A 70 -38.02 -8.86 37.56
CA GLU A 70 -37.09 -8.12 38.42
C GLU A 70 -36.17 -7.21 37.61
N GLU A 71 -36.53 -5.91 37.53
CA GLU A 71 -35.60 -4.84 37.15
C GLU A 71 -34.52 -4.67 38.24
N VAL A 72 -33.51 -5.54 38.21
CA VAL A 72 -32.34 -5.43 39.07
C VAL A 72 -31.59 -4.16 38.69
N ALA A 73 -31.79 -3.09 39.47
CA ALA A 73 -31.16 -1.80 39.26
C ALA A 73 -29.64 -1.90 39.48
N TYR A 74 -28.90 -2.16 38.39
CA TYR A 74 -27.44 -2.15 38.35
C TYR A 74 -26.92 -0.74 38.63
N SER A 75 -26.73 -0.44 39.92
CA SER A 75 -26.07 0.78 40.39
C SER A 75 -24.58 0.73 40.05
N VAL A 76 -24.24 1.23 38.86
CA VAL A 76 -22.86 1.50 38.47
C VAL A 76 -22.33 2.55 39.44
N LYS A 77 -21.53 2.11 40.42
CA LYS A 77 -20.77 3.02 41.27
C LYS A 77 -19.84 3.80 40.36
N GLU A 78 -19.96 5.13 40.39
CA GLU A 78 -19.16 6.04 39.59
C GLU A 78 -17.71 6.01 40.09
N VAL A 79 -16.94 5.04 39.59
CA VAL A 79 -15.51 4.91 39.89
C VAL A 79 -14.80 5.92 39.00
N GLU A 80 -14.29 6.98 39.62
CA GLU A 80 -13.50 8.00 38.96
C GLU A 80 -12.33 7.35 38.20
N ALA A 81 -12.28 7.57 36.88
CA ALA A 81 -11.35 6.86 36.01
C ALA A 81 -9.90 7.19 36.44
N PRO A 82 -9.05 6.18 36.73
CA PRO A 82 -7.71 6.43 37.23
C PRO A 82 -6.91 7.26 36.21
N MET A 83 -6.39 8.40 36.67
CA MET A 83 -5.57 9.31 35.87
C MET A 83 -4.46 8.55 35.14
N TYR A 84 -4.54 8.49 33.81
CA TYR A 84 -3.51 7.87 33.00
C TYR A 84 -2.24 8.74 33.01
N ILE A 85 -1.18 8.22 33.63
CA ILE A 85 0.15 8.83 33.65
C ILE A 85 1.03 8.01 32.70
N PRO A 86 1.38 8.52 31.50
CA PRO A 86 2.16 7.77 30.52
C PRO A 86 3.53 7.38 31.08
N SER A 87 3.88 6.10 30.97
CA SER A 87 5.22 5.62 31.29
C SER A 87 6.23 6.16 30.27
N ASP A 88 7.51 6.23 30.62
CA ASP A 88 8.55 6.72 29.69
C ASP A 88 8.68 5.81 28.45
N LYS A 89 8.33 4.52 28.58
CA LYS A 89 8.19 3.60 27.44
C LYS A 89 7.06 4.01 26.48
N ASP A 90 5.94 4.48 27.01
CA ASP A 90 4.78 4.91 26.22
C ASP A 90 5.09 6.22 25.48
N LYS A 91 5.84 7.13 26.13
CA LYS A 91 6.34 8.36 25.48
C LYS A 91 7.26 8.02 24.30
N ALA A 92 8.15 7.03 24.47
CA ALA A 92 9.06 6.62 23.40
C ALA A 92 8.33 6.03 22.18
N SER A 93 7.33 5.17 22.39
CA SER A 93 6.55 4.58 21.29
C SER A 93 5.68 5.62 20.57
N VAL A 94 5.05 6.56 21.30
CA VAL A 94 4.29 7.67 20.71
C VAL A 94 5.20 8.61 19.91
N ASN A 95 6.41 8.90 20.40
CA ASN A 95 7.38 9.73 19.67
C ASN A 95 7.82 9.08 18.35
N LEU A 96 8.05 7.76 18.33
CA LEU A 96 8.38 7.02 17.09
C LEU A 96 7.23 7.09 16.08
N ILE A 97 5.98 6.95 16.52
CA ILE A 97 4.80 7.11 15.64
C ILE A 97 4.77 8.52 15.02
N ALA A 98 5.02 9.56 15.80
CA ALA A 98 5.07 10.93 15.31
C ALA A 98 6.21 11.17 14.30
N GLU A 99 7.39 10.56 14.51
CA GLU A 99 8.51 10.63 13.56
C GLU A 99 8.20 9.94 12.22
N ILE A 100 7.61 8.74 12.28
CA ILE A 100 7.14 8.00 11.09
C ILE A 100 6.12 8.84 10.32
N GLN A 101 5.14 9.43 11.01
CA GLN A 101 4.10 10.27 10.41
C GLN A 101 4.65 11.55 9.76
N LYS A 102 5.66 12.19 10.38
CA LYS A 102 6.30 13.40 9.87
C LYS A 102 7.11 13.14 8.59
N ASN A 103 7.70 11.95 8.47
CA ASN A 103 8.62 11.58 7.40
C ASN A 103 8.01 10.62 6.35
N ARG A 104 6.68 10.69 6.15
CA ARG A 104 5.94 9.86 5.18
C ARG A 104 6.37 10.11 3.74
N LEU A 105 6.37 9.03 2.96
CA LEU A 105 6.64 9.02 1.53
C LEU A 105 5.87 7.89 0.83
N LEU A 106 5.73 7.99 -0.49
CA LEU A 106 5.11 6.98 -1.33
C LEU A 106 6.15 6.25 -2.19
N LEU A 107 5.97 4.94 -2.33
CA LEU A 107 6.70 4.08 -3.25
C LEU A 107 5.71 3.47 -4.25
N ASN A 108 5.85 3.77 -5.52
CA ASN A 108 5.10 3.16 -6.60
C ASN A 108 5.94 2.01 -7.17
N ILE A 109 5.56 0.77 -6.86
CA ILE A 109 6.27 -0.44 -7.27
C ILE A 109 5.43 -1.12 -8.35
N GLY A 110 5.86 -1.03 -9.61
CA GLY A 110 5.17 -1.66 -10.74
C GLY A 110 3.68 -1.29 -10.87
N GLY A 111 3.29 -0.09 -10.41
CA GLY A 111 1.91 0.39 -10.41
C GLY A 111 1.14 0.24 -9.09
N LYS A 112 1.59 -0.59 -8.13
CA LYS A 112 1.01 -0.61 -6.77
C LYS A 112 1.70 0.44 -5.92
N LYS A 113 0.91 1.36 -5.35
CA LYS A 113 1.41 2.34 -4.37
C LYS A 113 1.51 1.70 -2.98
N PHE A 114 2.60 2.00 -2.31
CA PHE A 114 2.85 1.68 -0.91
C PHE A 114 3.20 2.97 -0.18
N GLU A 115 2.69 3.15 1.02
CA GLU A 115 3.06 4.26 1.88
C GLU A 115 3.95 3.75 3.02
N THR A 116 5.02 4.49 3.30
CA THR A 116 5.98 4.18 4.35
C THR A 116 6.67 5.48 4.80
N SER A 117 7.72 5.39 5.61
CA SER A 117 8.48 6.56 6.07
C SER A 117 9.98 6.44 5.76
N ALA A 118 10.64 7.59 5.67
CA ALA A 118 12.09 7.66 5.49
C ALA A 118 12.90 6.87 6.55
N PRO A 119 12.61 6.90 7.86
CA PRO A 119 13.34 6.07 8.83
C PRO A 119 13.13 4.57 8.60
N THR A 120 11.93 4.11 8.20
CA THR A 120 11.69 2.70 7.87
C THR A 120 12.62 2.20 6.76
N LEU A 121 12.82 2.99 5.70
CA LEU A 121 13.72 2.61 4.61
C LEU A 121 15.21 2.61 5.02
N LYS A 122 15.57 3.37 6.07
CA LYS A 122 16.94 3.46 6.59
C LYS A 122 17.31 2.35 7.57
N ASN A 123 16.39 1.44 7.91
CA ASN A 123 16.72 0.27 8.72
C ASN A 123 17.70 -0.69 8.02
N GLU A 124 17.87 -0.57 6.70
CA GLU A 124 19.00 -1.15 5.96
C GLU A 124 19.80 -0.03 5.25
N PRO A 125 20.79 0.61 5.93
CA PRO A 125 21.46 1.82 5.40
C PRO A 125 22.18 1.64 4.06
N GLU A 126 22.70 0.44 3.80
CA GLU A 126 23.40 0.06 2.55
C GLU A 126 22.45 -0.45 1.46
N GLY A 127 21.15 -0.58 1.79
CA GLY A 127 20.11 -1.03 0.88
C GLY A 127 19.74 0.01 -0.18
N LEU A 128 19.28 -0.47 -1.34
CA LEU A 128 18.87 0.36 -2.48
C LEU A 128 17.83 1.42 -2.08
N LEU A 129 16.90 1.07 -1.19
CA LEU A 129 15.82 1.95 -0.76
C LEU A 129 16.30 3.08 0.17
N ALA A 130 17.35 2.85 0.96
CA ALA A 130 17.98 3.88 1.79
C ALA A 130 18.82 4.84 0.94
N GLU A 131 19.61 4.28 0.01
CA GLU A 131 20.43 5.03 -0.95
C GLU A 131 19.55 5.95 -1.81
N MET A 132 18.43 5.44 -2.35
CA MET A 132 17.49 6.18 -3.17
C MET A 132 16.92 7.43 -2.49
N ILE A 133 16.74 7.41 -1.16
CA ILE A 133 16.24 8.55 -0.37
C ILE A 133 17.35 9.36 0.32
N SER A 134 18.62 9.06 0.03
CA SER A 134 19.76 9.84 0.50
C SER A 134 19.78 11.23 -0.15
N LYS A 135 20.55 12.16 0.43
CA LYS A 135 20.66 13.53 -0.11
C LYS A 135 21.47 13.58 -1.41
N ASP A 136 22.34 12.60 -1.61
CA ASP A 136 23.32 12.51 -2.69
C ASP A 136 22.85 11.53 -3.79
N SER A 137 21.57 11.15 -3.75
CA SER A 137 20.90 10.26 -4.71
C SER A 137 20.59 10.98 -6.03
N ASP A 138 20.99 10.38 -7.15
CA ASP A 138 20.57 10.80 -8.49
C ASP A 138 19.08 10.51 -8.78
N VAL A 139 18.41 9.73 -7.94
CA VAL A 139 17.01 9.33 -8.17
C VAL A 139 16.06 10.48 -7.83
N ALA A 140 15.60 11.18 -8.86
CA ALA A 140 14.63 12.26 -8.74
C ALA A 140 13.21 11.75 -8.37
N PRO A 141 12.67 12.05 -7.17
CA PRO A 141 11.28 11.77 -6.87
C PRO A 141 10.33 12.77 -7.55
N TYR A 142 9.06 12.37 -7.68
CA TYR A 142 7.97 13.26 -8.05
C TYR A 142 7.05 13.54 -6.85
N LYS A 143 6.04 14.40 -7.05
CA LYS A 143 5.01 14.66 -6.05
C LYS A 143 3.69 14.01 -6.45
N ALA A 144 3.10 13.24 -5.55
CA ALA A 144 1.73 12.73 -5.65
C ALA A 144 1.10 12.82 -4.26
N GLU A 145 -0.19 13.20 -4.20
CA GLU A 145 -0.95 13.27 -2.94
C GLU A 145 -0.28 14.15 -1.86
N GLY A 146 0.51 15.16 -2.28
CA GLY A 146 1.32 16.02 -1.41
C GLY A 146 2.63 15.40 -0.92
N LEU A 147 2.81 14.09 -1.08
CA LEU A 147 3.97 13.33 -0.62
C LEU A 147 5.07 13.23 -1.68
N THR A 148 6.30 13.08 -1.23
CA THR A 148 7.44 12.67 -2.08
C THR A 148 7.21 11.23 -2.51
N THR A 149 7.26 10.98 -3.83
CA THR A 149 6.94 9.68 -4.43
C THR A 149 8.07 9.21 -5.32
N TYR A 150 8.47 7.95 -5.16
CA TYR A 150 9.46 7.28 -6.01
C TYR A 150 8.77 6.20 -6.86
N LEU A 151 9.22 6.01 -8.10
CA LEU A 151 8.73 4.95 -9.01
C LEU A 151 9.84 3.92 -9.22
N LEU A 152 9.52 2.64 -9.01
CA LEU A 152 10.41 1.52 -9.27
C LEU A 152 9.72 0.52 -10.20
N ASP A 153 10.40 0.16 -11.28
CA ASP A 153 9.93 -0.83 -12.25
C ASP A 153 10.23 -2.26 -11.74
N ARG A 154 9.48 -2.68 -10.72
CA ARG A 154 9.59 -3.98 -10.04
C ARG A 154 8.22 -4.59 -9.77
N SER A 155 8.18 -5.90 -9.57
CA SER A 155 6.94 -6.57 -9.21
C SER A 155 6.53 -6.22 -7.77
N PRO A 156 5.32 -5.71 -7.54
CA PRO A 156 4.86 -5.41 -6.17
C PRO A 156 4.51 -6.66 -5.35
N ARG A 157 4.53 -7.86 -5.94
CA ARG A 157 3.99 -9.10 -5.36
C ARG A 157 4.57 -9.48 -4.00
N PHE A 158 5.84 -9.18 -3.75
CA PHE A 158 6.54 -9.50 -2.51
C PHE A 158 7.03 -8.25 -1.76
N PHE A 159 6.62 -7.06 -2.20
CA PHE A 159 7.07 -5.81 -1.59
C PHE A 159 6.44 -5.56 -0.21
N ASP A 160 5.28 -6.16 0.08
CA ASP A 160 4.71 -6.17 1.42
C ASP A 160 5.68 -6.82 2.44
N PHE A 161 6.25 -7.99 2.12
CA PHE A 161 7.29 -8.65 2.95
C PHE A 161 8.57 -7.83 3.08
N VAL A 162 8.98 -7.13 2.03
CA VAL A 162 10.15 -6.22 2.05
C VAL A 162 9.91 -5.08 3.06
N LEU A 163 8.72 -4.48 3.06
CA LEU A 163 8.37 -3.45 4.03
C LEU A 163 8.22 -4.00 5.45
N ASP A 164 7.68 -5.21 5.62
CA ASP A 164 7.52 -5.80 6.95
C ASP A 164 8.87 -6.18 7.58
N TYR A 165 9.84 -6.66 6.78
CA TYR A 165 11.23 -6.79 7.21
C TYR A 165 11.82 -5.43 7.63
N LEU A 166 11.65 -4.40 6.80
CA LEU A 166 12.17 -3.06 7.10
C LEU A 166 11.47 -2.38 8.30
N ARG A 167 10.28 -2.85 8.71
CA ARG A 167 9.56 -2.35 9.89
C ARG A 167 10.03 -3.03 11.18
N ASP A 168 10.25 -4.34 11.15
CA ASP A 168 10.67 -5.12 12.32
C ASP A 168 11.63 -6.26 11.90
N PRO A 169 12.92 -5.94 11.62
CA PRO A 169 13.88 -6.93 11.14
C PRO A 169 14.19 -8.00 12.18
N LEU A 170 14.04 -7.68 13.48
CA LEU A 170 14.31 -8.60 14.59
C LEU A 170 13.24 -9.69 14.74
N ASN A 171 11.97 -9.38 14.46
CA ASN A 171 10.87 -10.35 14.55
C ASN A 171 10.47 -10.96 13.20
N PHE A 172 10.99 -10.45 12.08
CA PHE A 172 10.58 -10.86 10.72
C PHE A 172 10.59 -12.39 10.48
N VAL A 173 11.55 -13.11 11.07
CA VAL A 173 11.64 -14.59 10.99
C VAL A 173 10.33 -15.29 11.38
N LYS A 174 9.55 -14.71 12.29
CA LYS A 174 8.28 -15.27 12.81
C LYS A 174 7.13 -15.24 11.79
N ILE A 175 7.22 -14.37 10.77
CA ILE A 175 6.17 -14.19 9.74
C ILE A 175 6.59 -14.72 8.36
N LEU A 176 7.74 -15.40 8.27
CA LEU A 176 8.22 -15.99 7.02
C LEU A 176 7.27 -17.07 6.48
N PRO A 177 6.95 -17.08 5.18
CA PRO A 177 6.11 -18.10 4.57
C PRO A 177 6.88 -19.42 4.43
N SER A 178 6.28 -20.54 4.82
CA SER A 178 6.92 -21.87 4.74
C SER A 178 7.10 -22.42 3.31
N ASN A 179 6.52 -21.77 2.29
CA ASN A 179 6.54 -22.27 0.91
C ASN A 179 7.89 -21.95 0.23
N LYS A 180 8.68 -22.99 -0.10
CA LYS A 180 10.00 -22.86 -0.75
C LYS A 180 9.98 -22.09 -2.09
N GLN A 181 8.89 -22.11 -2.86
CA GLN A 181 8.77 -21.30 -4.08
C GLN A 181 8.66 -19.81 -3.75
N VAL A 182 7.85 -19.48 -2.74
CA VAL A 182 7.66 -18.10 -2.27
C VAL A 182 8.94 -17.55 -1.67
N LEU A 183 9.65 -18.33 -0.83
CA LEU A 183 10.94 -17.93 -0.26
C LEU A 183 11.97 -17.60 -1.34
N ARG A 184 12.07 -18.40 -2.42
CA ARG A 184 12.96 -18.09 -3.54
C ARG A 184 12.57 -16.83 -4.30
N GLN A 185 11.28 -16.59 -4.52
CA GLN A 185 10.82 -15.36 -5.17
C GLN A 185 11.05 -14.12 -4.30
N LEU A 186 10.84 -14.22 -2.99
CA LEU A 186 11.17 -13.18 -2.02
C LEU A 186 12.68 -12.91 -1.96
N HIS A 187 13.53 -13.95 -2.02
CA HIS A 187 14.98 -13.82 -2.09
C HIS A 187 15.45 -13.02 -3.31
N VAL A 188 14.82 -13.22 -4.48
CA VAL A 188 15.11 -12.43 -5.69
C VAL A 188 14.83 -10.95 -5.48
N GLU A 189 13.70 -10.59 -4.85
CA GLU A 189 13.41 -9.19 -4.53
C GLU A 189 14.34 -8.63 -3.43
N ALA A 190 14.61 -9.39 -2.36
CA ALA A 190 15.55 -8.99 -1.31
C ALA A 190 16.95 -8.69 -1.84
N THR A 191 17.43 -9.52 -2.79
CA THR A 191 18.69 -9.31 -3.51
C THR A 191 18.64 -8.03 -4.35
N TYR A 192 17.56 -7.79 -5.10
CA TYR A 192 17.39 -6.57 -5.90
C TYR A 192 17.40 -5.30 -5.04
N TYR A 193 16.70 -5.30 -3.90
CA TYR A 193 16.68 -4.17 -2.98
C TYR A 193 17.95 -4.04 -2.12
N ARG A 194 18.94 -4.94 -2.28
CA ARG A 194 20.18 -5.00 -1.51
C ARG A 194 19.95 -5.08 0.01
N LEU A 195 18.98 -5.90 0.42
CA LEU A 195 18.63 -6.11 1.83
C LEU A 195 19.42 -7.32 2.36
N THR A 196 20.67 -7.08 2.77
CA THR A 196 21.63 -8.09 3.18
C THR A 196 21.12 -8.93 4.35
N GLY A 197 20.61 -8.30 5.42
CA GLY A 197 20.06 -9.03 6.57
C GLY A 197 18.85 -9.89 6.21
N LEU A 198 18.00 -9.44 5.27
CA LEU A 198 16.88 -10.23 4.76
C LEU A 198 17.35 -11.42 3.92
N VAL A 199 18.38 -11.25 3.08
CA VAL A 199 18.98 -12.35 2.31
C VAL A 199 19.52 -13.42 3.27
N GLU A 200 20.28 -13.04 4.29
CA GLU A 200 20.81 -13.97 5.30
C GLU A 200 19.70 -14.74 6.02
N ILE A 201 18.63 -14.05 6.45
CA ILE A 201 17.45 -14.67 7.08
C ILE A 201 16.80 -15.71 6.15
N LEU A 202 16.64 -15.39 4.86
CA LEU A 202 16.02 -16.29 3.89
C LEU A 202 16.89 -17.50 3.57
N GLU A 203 18.22 -17.33 3.46
CA GLU A 203 19.14 -18.46 3.31
C GLU A 203 19.16 -19.35 4.56
N GLN A 204 19.17 -18.76 5.77
CA GLN A 204 19.11 -19.51 7.02
C GLN A 204 17.83 -20.33 7.12
N GLN A 205 16.67 -19.79 6.69
CA GLN A 205 15.41 -20.54 6.63
C GLN A 205 15.42 -21.62 5.54
N GLY A 206 16.11 -21.38 4.42
CA GLY A 206 16.36 -22.37 3.38
C GLY A 206 17.18 -23.57 3.88
N ARG A 207 18.22 -23.31 4.68
CA ARG A 207 19.10 -24.32 5.32
C ARG A 207 18.44 -25.01 6.50
N SER A 208 17.69 -24.27 7.33
CA SER A 208 17.00 -24.77 8.53
C SER A 208 15.68 -25.49 8.23
N SER A 209 15.30 -25.56 6.94
CA SER A 209 14.22 -26.41 6.45
C SER A 209 14.60 -27.89 6.62
N ILE A 210 14.37 -28.40 7.85
CA ILE A 210 14.70 -29.73 8.41
C ILE A 210 13.93 -30.89 7.73
N TRP A 211 14.00 -30.93 6.40
CA TRP A 211 13.41 -31.92 5.51
C TRP A 211 14.37 -32.30 4.37
N GLU A 212 15.69 -32.21 4.60
CA GLU A 212 16.67 -33.04 3.89
C GLU A 212 16.77 -34.40 4.60
N LYS A 213 15.71 -35.20 4.45
CA LYS A 213 15.63 -36.64 4.76
C LYS A 213 14.39 -37.24 4.09
#